data_AF-A0AAW2GQB5-F1
#
_entry.id   AF-A0AAW2GQB5-F1
#
_cell.length_a   1.000
_cell.length_b   1.000
_cell.length_c   1.000
_cell.angle_alpha   90.00
_cell.angle_beta   90.00
_cell.angle_gamma   90.00
#
_symmetry.space_group_name_H-M   'P 1'
#
loop_
_entity.id
_entity.type
_entity.pdbx_description
1 polymer ?
#
loop_
_entity_poly.entity_id
_entity_poly.type
_entity_poly.pdbx_seq_one_letter_code
_entity_poly.pdbx_strand_id
1 'polypeptide(L)'
;MILSRSKPASSEGARTSASRKQIPKLEEFLEKRDYTGALTLLEFNSNIGDSLETDLWMGYCAFHLGDYKRAATIYENLRKKDYTPQDISTNLACCYFYLGMYPESQKILEETVDDKLRTRLLFHLAHKMGNESKLMEYHQMLQDVIEDQLSLASIHYLQAHYQEAIDVYKRILLDNRLKYISLAKDIEECFNS
;
A
#
# COMPACT_ATOMS: atom_id res chain seq x y z
N MET A 1 -31.93 -8.89 70.46
CA MET A 1 -30.78 -8.19 71.09
C MET A 1 -29.65 -9.21 71.15
N ILE A 2 -28.46 -9.07 70.58
CA ILE A 2 -27.67 -7.91 70.14
C ILE A 2 -26.88 -8.30 68.87
N LEU A 3 -26.68 -7.29 68.01
CA LEU A 3 -25.88 -7.26 66.79
C LEU A 3 -24.39 -7.57 67.04
N SER A 4 -23.74 -8.29 66.12
CA SER A 4 -22.32 -8.02 65.83
C SER A 4 -22.15 -7.82 64.32
N ARG A 5 -21.71 -6.62 63.96
CA ARG A 5 -21.51 -6.15 62.58
C ARG A 5 -20.05 -6.43 62.19
N SER A 6 -19.81 -7.43 61.37
CA SER A 6 -18.57 -7.52 60.59
C SER A 6 -18.69 -6.55 59.41
N LYS A 7 -17.90 -5.48 59.44
CA LYS A 7 -17.75 -4.54 58.33
C LYS A 7 -17.21 -5.31 57.11
N PRO A 8 -17.83 -5.24 55.92
CA PRO A 8 -17.13 -5.61 54.70
C PRO A 8 -16.04 -4.56 54.44
N ALA A 9 -14.84 -5.05 54.13
CA ALA A 9 -13.72 -4.23 53.72
C ALA A 9 -14.13 -3.41 52.50
N SER A 10 -14.06 -2.08 52.62
CA SER A 10 -14.06 -1.18 51.49
C SER A 10 -12.82 -1.47 50.65
N SER A 11 -12.92 -2.37 49.68
CA SER A 11 -12.00 -2.34 48.56
C SER A 11 -12.37 -1.09 47.76
N GLU A 12 -11.68 0.01 48.08
CA GLU A 12 -11.56 1.14 47.19
C GLU A 12 -11.26 0.59 45.81
N GLY A 13 -12.26 0.68 44.93
CA GLY A 13 -12.06 0.42 43.53
C GLY A 13 -10.97 1.36 43.08
N ALA A 14 -9.78 0.82 42.82
CA ALA A 14 -8.83 1.40 41.91
C ALA A 14 -9.51 1.44 40.53
N ARG A 15 -10.43 2.40 40.36
CA ARG A 15 -10.73 2.97 39.07
C ARG A 15 -9.46 3.68 38.67
N THR A 16 -8.50 2.91 38.14
CA THR A 16 -7.50 3.48 37.25
C THR A 16 -8.32 4.26 36.23
N SER A 17 -8.26 5.58 36.33
CA SER A 17 -8.78 6.48 35.34
C SER A 17 -8.15 6.05 34.03
N ALA A 18 -8.88 5.25 33.24
CA ALA A 18 -8.56 5.08 31.84
C ALA A 18 -8.63 6.49 31.28
N SER A 19 -7.46 7.11 31.11
CA SER A 19 -7.35 8.33 30.33
C SER A 19 -8.13 8.03 29.05
N ARG A 20 -9.07 8.91 28.69
CA ARG A 20 -9.72 8.85 27.38
C ARG A 20 -8.59 8.95 26.37
N LYS A 21 -8.04 7.80 25.95
CA LYS A 21 -7.12 7.73 24.83
C LYS A 21 -7.92 8.26 23.66
N GLN A 22 -7.52 9.42 23.15
CA GLN A 22 -8.13 9.96 21.94
C GLN A 22 -7.95 8.91 20.85
N ILE A 23 -9.01 8.69 20.06
CA ILE A 23 -8.94 7.78 18.92
C ILE A 23 -7.86 8.35 17.98
N PRO A 24 -6.79 7.60 17.66
CA PRO A 24 -5.74 8.09 16.77
C PRO A 24 -6.32 8.49 15.41
N LYS A 25 -5.69 9.47 14.75
CA LYS A 25 -6.09 9.87 13.40
C LYS A 25 -5.65 8.86 12.36
N LEU A 26 -6.24 8.92 11.15
CA LEU A 26 -5.89 8.05 10.04
C LEU A 26 -4.40 8.12 9.71
N GLU A 27 -3.84 9.33 9.67
CA GLU A 27 -2.44 9.57 9.33
C GLU A 27 -1.49 8.86 10.31
N GLU A 28 -1.85 8.79 11.59
CA GLU A 28 -1.04 8.10 12.61
C GLU A 28 -1.00 6.58 12.40
N PHE A 29 -2.08 6.00 11.86
CA PHE A 29 -2.09 4.59 11.50
C PHE A 29 -1.25 4.34 10.25
N LEU A 30 -1.37 5.21 9.24
CA LEU A 30 -0.59 5.12 8.00
C LEU A 30 0.91 5.28 8.24
N GLU A 31 1.34 6.26 9.06
CA GLU A 31 2.75 6.45 9.43
C GLU A 31 3.35 5.22 10.15
N LYS A 32 2.52 4.47 10.88
CA LYS A 32 2.92 3.24 11.58
C LYS A 32 2.74 1.99 10.73
N ARG A 33 2.23 2.12 9.50
CA ARG A 33 1.83 1.02 8.61
C ARG A 33 0.84 0.06 9.25
N ASP A 34 0.05 0.56 10.19
CA ASP A 34 -1.05 -0.17 10.80
C ASP A 34 -2.28 -0.06 9.90
N TYR A 35 -2.21 -0.71 8.73
CA TYR A 35 -3.28 -0.68 7.74
C TYR A 35 -4.56 -1.38 8.25
N THR A 36 -4.44 -2.30 9.20
CA THR A 36 -5.61 -2.93 9.86
C THR A 36 -6.35 -1.92 10.73
N GLY A 37 -5.63 -1.15 11.55
CA GLY A 37 -6.20 -0.07 12.34
C GLY A 37 -6.81 1.03 11.46
N ALA A 38 -6.08 1.46 10.43
CA ALA A 38 -6.57 2.44 9.45
C ALA A 38 -7.86 1.98 8.77
N LEU A 39 -7.89 0.75 8.26
CA LEU A 39 -9.06 0.19 7.59
C LEU A 39 -10.29 0.10 8.51
N THR A 40 -10.08 -0.30 9.77
CA THR A 40 -11.16 -0.35 10.78
C THR A 40 -11.74 1.03 11.05
N LEU A 41 -10.89 2.05 11.18
CA LEU A 41 -11.31 3.44 11.36
C LEU A 41 -12.11 3.95 10.15
N LEU A 42 -11.64 3.65 8.94
CA LEU A 42 -12.28 4.06 7.70
C LEU A 42 -13.65 3.39 7.50
N GLU A 43 -13.77 2.10 7.78
CA GLU A 43 -15.06 1.38 7.73
C GLU A 43 -16.07 1.98 8.71
N PHE A 44 -15.63 2.33 9.91
CA PHE A 44 -16.49 2.99 10.89
C PHE A 44 -16.97 4.36 10.38
N ASN A 45 -16.10 5.13 9.75
CA ASN A 45 -16.42 6.46 9.22
C ASN A 45 -17.32 6.38 7.96
N SER A 46 -17.11 5.39 7.09
CA SER A 46 -17.96 5.18 5.90
C SER A 46 -19.43 4.93 6.27
N ASN A 47 -19.69 4.22 7.38
CA ASN A 47 -21.05 4.03 7.88
C ASN A 47 -21.74 5.34 8.31
N ILE A 48 -20.98 6.42 8.55
CA ILE A 48 -21.48 7.73 8.96
C ILE A 48 -21.65 8.66 7.74
N GLY A 49 -20.87 8.46 6.68
CA GLY A 49 -21.02 9.15 5.41
C GLY A 49 -20.05 8.63 4.34
N ASP A 50 -20.53 8.52 3.11
CA ASP A 50 -19.72 8.14 1.96
C ASP A 50 -18.86 9.31 1.50
N SER A 51 -17.55 9.12 1.47
CA SER A 51 -16.61 10.07 0.87
C SER A 51 -15.70 9.34 -0.11
N LEU A 52 -15.41 9.98 -1.24
CA LEU A 52 -14.49 9.46 -2.25
C LEU A 52 -13.11 9.16 -1.64
N GLU A 53 -12.66 10.03 -0.73
CA GLU A 53 -11.38 9.92 -0.03
C GLU A 53 -11.35 8.70 0.91
N THR A 54 -12.44 8.44 1.63
CA THR A 54 -12.57 7.25 2.49
C THR A 54 -12.41 5.97 1.67
N ASP A 55 -13.11 5.88 0.53
CA ASP A 55 -13.04 4.71 -0.35
C ASP A 55 -11.63 4.50 -0.91
N LEU A 56 -10.95 5.58 -1.31
CA LEU A 56 -9.56 5.53 -1.79
C LEU A 56 -8.63 4.95 -0.73
N TRP A 57 -8.68 5.48 0.51
CA TRP A 57 -7.86 4.99 1.60
C TRP A 57 -8.22 3.56 2.02
N MET A 58 -9.48 3.16 1.90
CA MET A 58 -9.89 1.77 2.14
C MET A 58 -9.30 0.83 1.09
N GLY A 59 -9.34 1.22 -0.19
CA GLY A 59 -8.69 0.47 -1.28
C GLY A 59 -7.19 0.33 -1.06
N TYR A 60 -6.54 1.43 -0.68
CA TYR A 60 -5.11 1.46 -0.34
C TYR A 60 -4.78 0.52 0.82
N CYS A 61 -5.47 0.65 1.96
CA CYS A 61 -5.22 -0.21 3.12
C CYS A 61 -5.48 -1.69 2.81
N ALA A 62 -6.57 -2.01 2.08
CA ALA A 62 -6.87 -3.38 1.67
C ALA A 62 -5.75 -3.97 0.79
N PHE A 63 -5.23 -3.19 -0.16
CA PHE A 63 -4.11 -3.59 -1.01
C PHE A 63 -2.86 -3.90 -0.18
N HIS A 64 -2.48 -3.01 0.74
CA HIS A 64 -1.29 -3.20 1.58
C HIS A 64 -1.42 -4.31 2.62
N LEU A 65 -2.65 -4.73 2.95
CA LEU A 65 -2.92 -5.94 3.73
C LEU A 65 -2.88 -7.24 2.90
N GLY A 66 -2.70 -7.13 1.58
CA GLY A 66 -2.71 -8.26 0.65
C GLY A 66 -4.12 -8.74 0.25
N ASP A 67 -5.18 -8.03 0.66
CA ASP A 67 -6.55 -8.30 0.21
C ASP A 67 -6.82 -7.61 -1.13
N TYR A 68 -6.13 -8.10 -2.16
CA TYR A 68 -6.18 -7.53 -3.52
C TYR A 68 -7.57 -7.62 -4.15
N LYS A 69 -8.37 -8.64 -3.77
CA LYS A 69 -9.74 -8.80 -4.27
C LYS A 69 -10.66 -7.71 -3.75
N ARG A 70 -10.56 -7.40 -2.46
CA ARG A 70 -11.30 -6.30 -1.85
C ARG A 70 -10.86 -4.96 -2.44
N ALA A 71 -9.55 -4.73 -2.54
CA ALA A 71 -9.00 -3.52 -3.14
C ALA A 71 -9.50 -3.32 -4.60
N ALA A 72 -9.45 -4.36 -5.42
CA ALA A 72 -9.97 -4.31 -6.80
C ALA A 72 -11.46 -3.93 -6.83
N THR A 73 -12.28 -4.53 -5.97
CA THR A 73 -13.72 -4.23 -5.90
C THR A 73 -13.98 -2.76 -5.58
N ILE A 74 -13.20 -2.19 -4.64
CA ILE A 74 -13.29 -0.78 -4.27
C ILE A 74 -12.91 0.10 -5.47
N TYR A 75 -11.77 -0.15 -6.12
CA TYR A 75 -11.33 0.64 -7.26
C TYR A 75 -12.27 0.53 -8.48
N GLU A 76 -12.85 -0.64 -8.74
CA GLU A 76 -13.89 -0.82 -9.77
C GLU A 76 -15.14 0.01 -9.50
N ASN A 77 -15.55 0.11 -8.22
CA ASN A 77 -16.68 0.94 -7.83
C ASN A 77 -16.36 2.43 -7.93
N LEU A 78 -15.13 2.82 -7.59
CA LEU A 78 -14.68 4.20 -7.73
C LEU A 78 -14.62 4.66 -9.20
N ARG A 79 -14.19 3.77 -10.12
CA ARG A 79 -14.14 4.06 -11.57
C ARG A 79 -15.53 4.34 -12.18
N LYS A 80 -16.61 3.94 -11.52
CA LYS A 80 -17.99 4.19 -11.97
C LYS A 80 -18.53 5.56 -11.54
N LYS A 81 -17.83 6.29 -10.66
CA LYS A 81 -18.27 7.59 -10.16
C LYS A 81 -17.93 8.70 -11.18
N ASP A 82 -18.73 9.77 -11.19
CA ASP A 82 -18.62 10.89 -12.16
C ASP A 82 -17.24 11.57 -12.15
N TYR A 83 -16.53 11.54 -11.02
CA TYR A 83 -15.16 11.99 -10.89
C TYR A 83 -14.26 10.83 -10.48
N THR A 84 -13.37 10.43 -11.38
CA THR A 84 -12.40 9.35 -11.16
C THR A 84 -10.98 9.94 -11.18
N PRO A 85 -10.26 9.93 -10.05
CA PRO A 85 -8.83 10.24 -10.03
C PRO A 85 -8.04 9.39 -11.04
N GLN A 86 -7.02 9.98 -11.65
CA GLN A 86 -6.25 9.38 -12.75
C GLN A 86 -5.59 8.05 -12.34
N ASP A 87 -5.17 7.95 -11.08
CA ASP A 87 -4.36 6.84 -10.56
C ASP A 87 -5.18 5.59 -10.23
N ILE A 88 -6.52 5.70 -10.16
CA ILE A 88 -7.40 4.57 -9.82
C ILE A 88 -7.24 3.42 -10.81
N SER A 89 -7.07 3.74 -12.10
CA SER A 89 -6.90 2.72 -13.12
C SER A 89 -5.58 1.97 -12.95
N THR A 90 -4.50 2.68 -12.64
CA THR A 90 -3.19 2.08 -12.35
C THR A 90 -3.24 1.22 -11.09
N ASN A 91 -3.88 1.71 -10.03
CA ASN A 91 -4.07 0.97 -8.77
C ASN A 91 -4.93 -0.29 -8.94
N LEU A 92 -5.97 -0.24 -9.77
CA LEU A 92 -6.76 -1.41 -10.15
C LEU A 92 -5.91 -2.41 -10.94
N ALA A 93 -5.09 -1.93 -11.88
CA ALA A 93 -4.17 -2.80 -12.63
C ALA A 93 -3.15 -3.48 -11.70
N CYS A 94 -2.65 -2.81 -10.66
CA CYS A 94 -1.83 -3.43 -9.62
C CYS A 94 -2.58 -4.57 -8.92
N CYS A 95 -3.85 -4.36 -8.55
CA CYS A 95 -4.66 -5.41 -7.92
C CYS A 95 -4.79 -6.64 -8.84
N TYR A 96 -5.09 -6.43 -10.12
CA TYR A 96 -5.20 -7.51 -11.10
C TYR A 96 -3.88 -8.24 -11.32
N PHE A 97 -2.75 -7.52 -11.31
CA PHE A 97 -1.43 -8.14 -11.37
C PHE A 97 -1.20 -9.12 -10.20
N TYR A 98 -1.47 -8.69 -8.97
CA TYR A 98 -1.30 -9.55 -7.79
C TYR A 98 -2.32 -10.69 -7.70
N LEU A 99 -3.49 -10.54 -8.34
CA LEU A 99 -4.48 -11.61 -8.51
C LEU A 99 -4.12 -12.59 -9.65
N GLY A 100 -3.06 -12.33 -10.42
CA GLY A 100 -2.64 -13.15 -11.56
C GLY A 100 -3.43 -12.89 -12.85
N MET A 101 -4.28 -11.88 -12.87
CA MET A 101 -5.09 -11.44 -14.02
C MET A 101 -4.24 -10.52 -14.93
N TYR A 102 -3.15 -11.06 -15.48
CA TYR A 102 -2.18 -10.29 -16.25
C TYR A 102 -2.75 -9.66 -17.53
N PRO A 103 -3.56 -10.37 -18.36
CA PRO A 103 -4.14 -9.78 -19.56
C PRO A 103 -5.09 -8.60 -19.25
N GLU A 104 -5.89 -8.72 -18.19
CA GLU A 104 -6.82 -7.67 -17.75
C GLU A 104 -6.06 -6.46 -17.20
N SER A 105 -5.00 -6.71 -16.41
CA SER A 105 -4.10 -5.67 -15.91
C SER A 105 -3.47 -4.88 -17.06
N GLN A 106 -2.90 -5.58 -18.06
CA GLN A 106 -2.31 -4.93 -19.22
C GLN A 106 -3.32 -4.10 -20.02
N LYS A 107 -4.53 -4.63 -20.24
CA LYS A 107 -5.59 -3.92 -20.97
C LYS A 107 -5.97 -2.61 -20.29
N ILE A 108 -6.09 -2.61 -18.95
CA ILE A 108 -6.36 -1.37 -18.21
C ILE A 108 -5.24 -0.37 -18.44
N LEU A 109 -3.98 -0.80 -18.34
CA LEU A 109 -2.83 0.09 -18.51
C LEU A 109 -2.75 0.68 -19.92
N GLU A 110 -3.15 -0.05 -20.97
CA GLU A 110 -3.21 0.48 -22.33
C GLU A 110 -4.21 1.64 -22.48
N GLU A 111 -5.27 1.67 -21.66
CA GLU A 111 -6.28 2.74 -21.62
C GLU A 111 -5.90 3.91 -20.69
N THR A 112 -4.90 3.74 -19.83
CA THR A 112 -4.46 4.80 -18.91
C THR A 112 -3.59 5.85 -19.60
N VAL A 113 -3.33 6.97 -18.91
CA VAL A 113 -2.29 7.93 -19.31
C VAL A 113 -0.93 7.37 -18.94
N ASP A 114 0.13 7.82 -19.60
CA ASP A 114 1.49 7.45 -19.22
C ASP A 114 1.82 8.02 -17.83
N ASP A 115 2.27 7.12 -16.96
CA ASP A 115 2.71 7.42 -15.60
C ASP A 115 3.88 6.48 -15.22
N LYS A 116 4.69 6.90 -14.24
CA LYS A 116 5.87 6.15 -13.77
C LYS A 116 5.48 4.79 -13.20
N LEU A 117 4.41 4.71 -12.40
CA LEU A 117 3.96 3.43 -11.84
C LEU A 117 3.47 2.50 -12.93
N ARG A 118 2.80 3.02 -13.95
CA ARG A 118 2.40 2.25 -15.14
C ARG A 118 3.61 1.60 -15.82
N THR A 119 4.68 2.34 -16.10
CA THR A 119 5.86 1.78 -16.78
C THR A 119 6.48 0.65 -15.98
N ARG A 120 6.62 0.82 -14.65
CA ARG A 120 7.10 -0.24 -13.76
C ARG A 120 6.19 -1.47 -13.82
N LEU A 121 4.87 -1.29 -13.73
CA LEU A 121 3.93 -2.40 -13.78
C LEU A 121 3.95 -3.13 -15.13
N LEU A 122 4.03 -2.40 -16.24
CA LEU A 122 4.18 -2.95 -17.59
C LEU A 122 5.49 -3.75 -17.75
N PHE A 123 6.58 -3.27 -17.16
CA PHE A 123 7.86 -3.99 -17.12
C PHE A 123 7.70 -5.35 -16.41
N HIS A 124 7.03 -5.38 -15.25
CA HIS A 124 6.73 -6.62 -14.55
C HIS A 124 5.77 -7.55 -15.29
N LEU A 125 4.73 -7.00 -15.94
CA LEU A 125 3.79 -7.76 -16.77
C LEU A 125 4.50 -8.42 -17.95
N ALA A 126 5.36 -7.67 -18.66
CA ALA A 126 6.12 -8.20 -19.79
C ALA A 126 6.97 -9.42 -19.38
N HIS A 127 7.63 -9.36 -18.23
CA HIS A 127 8.36 -10.50 -17.66
C HIS A 127 7.43 -11.67 -17.32
N LYS A 128 6.31 -11.42 -16.62
CA LYS A 128 5.35 -12.47 -16.23
C LYS A 128 4.69 -13.17 -17.42
N MET A 129 4.51 -12.45 -18.52
CA MET A 129 3.90 -12.96 -19.75
C MET A 129 4.94 -13.50 -20.75
N GLY A 130 6.24 -13.44 -20.43
CA GLY A 130 7.31 -13.93 -21.32
C GLY A 130 7.51 -13.11 -22.59
N ASN A 131 7.12 -11.82 -22.59
CA ASN A 131 7.29 -10.93 -23.74
C ASN A 131 8.63 -10.19 -23.66
N GLU A 132 9.69 -10.85 -24.10
CA GLU A 132 11.06 -10.30 -24.07
C GLU A 132 11.21 -8.98 -24.85
N SER A 133 10.48 -8.82 -25.96
CA SER A 133 10.54 -7.57 -26.75
C SER A 133 10.02 -6.38 -25.95
N LYS A 134 8.83 -6.51 -25.34
CA LYS A 134 8.27 -5.46 -24.48
C LYS A 134 9.09 -5.28 -23.20
N LEU A 135 9.67 -6.35 -22.67
CA LEU A 135 10.52 -6.28 -21.48
C LEU A 135 11.72 -5.37 -21.72
N MET A 136 12.39 -5.51 -22.87
CA MET A 136 13.50 -4.64 -23.26
C MET A 136 13.06 -3.20 -23.54
N GLU A 137 11.90 -3.01 -24.15
CA GLU A 137 11.31 -1.67 -24.37
C GLU A 137 11.08 -0.95 -23.05
N TYR A 138 10.37 -1.57 -22.10
CA TYR A 138 10.09 -0.95 -20.80
C TYR A 138 11.34 -0.78 -19.96
N HIS A 139 12.33 -1.67 -20.07
CA HIS A 139 13.62 -1.51 -19.43
C HIS A 139 14.32 -0.20 -19.83
N GLN A 140 14.26 0.17 -21.12
CA GLN A 140 14.86 1.42 -21.62
C GLN A 140 14.12 2.68 -21.16
N MET A 141 12.86 2.55 -20.74
CA MET A 141 12.06 3.66 -20.21
C MET A 141 12.32 3.93 -18.73
N LEU A 142 12.97 3.00 -18.01
CA LEU A 142 13.28 3.17 -16.59
C LEU A 142 14.29 4.30 -16.37
N GLN A 143 14.05 5.09 -15.32
CA GLN A 143 14.87 6.23 -14.95
C GLN A 143 15.78 5.91 -13.76
N ASP A 144 16.71 6.82 -13.46
CA ASP A 144 17.62 6.71 -12.32
C ASP A 144 16.96 7.16 -11.00
N VAL A 145 15.75 6.66 -10.75
CA VAL A 145 14.98 6.89 -9.51
C VAL A 145 14.90 5.58 -8.72
N ILE A 146 14.73 5.67 -7.39
CA ILE A 146 14.84 4.51 -6.50
C ILE A 146 13.80 3.44 -6.88
N GLU A 147 12.59 3.86 -7.19
CA GLU A 147 11.46 3.01 -7.53
C GLU A 147 11.75 2.15 -8.77
N ASP A 148 12.30 2.76 -9.82
CA ASP A 148 12.62 2.11 -11.09
C ASP A 148 13.82 1.18 -10.92
N GLN A 149 14.83 1.58 -10.15
CA GLN A 149 15.96 0.72 -9.81
C GLN A 149 15.54 -0.50 -8.99
N LEU A 150 14.60 -0.33 -8.04
CA LEU A 150 14.03 -1.46 -7.28
C LEU A 150 13.26 -2.41 -8.20
N SER A 151 12.45 -1.87 -9.12
CA SER A 151 11.79 -2.68 -10.15
C SER A 151 12.81 -3.44 -11.01
N LEU A 152 13.89 -2.81 -11.45
CA LEU A 152 14.97 -3.47 -12.19
C LEU A 152 15.62 -4.60 -11.39
N ALA A 153 16.01 -4.33 -10.14
CA ALA A 153 16.63 -5.32 -9.27
C ALA A 153 15.72 -6.54 -9.03
N SER A 154 14.41 -6.31 -8.91
CA SER A 154 13.43 -7.38 -8.74
C SER A 154 13.31 -8.29 -9.97
N ILE A 155 13.39 -7.74 -11.20
CA ILE A 155 13.40 -8.56 -12.42
C ILE A 155 14.69 -9.37 -12.52
N HIS A 156 15.85 -8.77 -12.22
CA HIS A 156 17.10 -9.52 -12.14
C HIS A 156 17.00 -10.70 -11.15
N TYR A 157 16.43 -10.46 -9.98
CA TYR A 157 16.20 -11.52 -9.00
C TYR A 157 15.27 -12.61 -9.54
N LEU A 158 14.15 -12.25 -10.19
CA LEU A 158 13.20 -13.21 -10.77
C LEU A 158 13.79 -14.04 -11.92
N GLN A 159 14.76 -13.49 -12.66
CA GLN A 159 15.51 -14.18 -13.72
C GLN A 159 16.71 -14.98 -13.19
N ALA A 160 16.91 -15.05 -11.87
CA ALA A 160 18.07 -15.67 -11.21
C ALA A 160 19.43 -14.97 -11.51
N HIS A 161 19.40 -13.73 -11.99
CA HIS A 161 20.55 -12.82 -12.10
C HIS A 161 20.84 -12.17 -10.73
N TYR A 162 21.20 -13.01 -9.75
CA TYR A 162 21.27 -12.57 -8.35
C TYR A 162 22.38 -11.55 -8.09
N GLN A 163 23.51 -11.64 -8.82
CA GLN A 163 24.64 -10.76 -8.62
C GLN A 163 24.28 -9.33 -9.05
N GLU A 164 23.62 -9.19 -10.19
CA GLU A 164 23.10 -7.94 -10.73
C GLU A 164 22.08 -7.30 -9.78
N ALA A 165 21.14 -8.10 -9.26
CA ALA A 165 20.17 -7.63 -8.27
C ALA A 165 20.88 -7.12 -7.00
N ILE A 166 21.85 -7.88 -6.48
CA ILE A 166 22.63 -7.50 -5.29
C ILE A 166 23.37 -6.18 -5.51
N ASP A 167 23.99 -5.98 -6.67
CA ASP A 167 24.77 -4.79 -6.95
C ASP A 167 23.89 -3.53 -7.02
N VAL A 168 22.70 -3.65 -7.61
CA VAL A 168 21.70 -2.58 -7.57
C VAL A 168 21.25 -2.28 -6.13
N TYR A 169 20.89 -3.30 -5.35
CA TYR A 169 20.47 -3.09 -3.95
C TYR A 169 21.58 -2.47 -3.09
N LYS A 170 22.83 -2.89 -3.26
CA LYS A 170 23.98 -2.30 -2.55
C LYS A 170 24.15 -0.83 -2.90
N ARG A 171 24.06 -0.48 -4.19
CA ARG A 171 24.13 0.92 -4.65
C ARG A 171 23.04 1.76 -3.97
N ILE A 172 21.78 1.30 -4.04
CA ILE A 172 20.65 1.96 -3.38
C ILE A 172 20.91 2.15 -1.89
N LEU A 173 21.39 1.11 -1.18
CA LEU A 173 21.66 1.19 0.26
C LEU A 173 22.81 2.14 0.61
N LEU A 174 23.84 2.23 -0.23
CA LEU A 174 24.98 3.14 -0.02
C LEU A 174 24.59 4.59 -0.27
N ASP A 175 23.93 4.86 -1.40
CA ASP A 175 23.46 6.19 -1.78
C ASP A 175 22.40 6.69 -0.78
N ASN A 176 21.53 5.79 -0.33
CA ASN A 176 20.52 6.12 0.67
C ASN A 176 21.04 6.08 2.10
N ARG A 177 22.17 5.46 2.45
CA ARG A 177 22.69 5.52 3.85
C ARG A 177 23.02 6.93 4.30
N LEU A 178 23.44 7.81 3.38
CA LEU A 178 23.59 9.25 3.63
C LEU A 178 22.24 9.94 3.87
N LYS A 179 21.19 9.39 3.26
CA LYS A 179 19.80 9.80 3.37
C LYS A 179 19.05 9.11 4.53
N TYR A 180 19.48 7.96 5.05
CA TYR A 180 18.75 7.15 6.06
C TYR A 180 18.61 7.86 7.42
N ILE A 181 19.44 8.87 7.71
CA ILE A 181 19.24 9.77 8.85
C ILE A 181 17.96 10.63 8.64
N SER A 182 17.49 10.78 7.40
CA SER A 182 16.25 11.46 7.01
C SER A 182 15.19 10.58 6.30
N LEU A 183 15.50 9.34 5.86
CA LEU A 183 14.71 8.57 4.87
C LEU A 183 13.99 7.29 5.33
N ALA A 184 13.81 7.06 6.63
CA ALA A 184 12.81 6.07 7.06
C ALA A 184 11.38 6.41 6.56
N LYS A 185 11.19 7.60 5.96
CA LYS A 185 9.96 8.13 5.35
C LYS A 185 9.73 7.78 3.87
N ASP A 186 10.76 7.52 3.06
CA ASP A 186 10.61 7.58 1.59
C ASP A 186 10.64 6.22 0.87
N ILE A 187 10.84 5.09 1.56
CA ILE A 187 10.76 3.74 0.94
C ILE A 187 9.28 3.34 0.65
N GLU A 188 8.32 4.22 0.92
CA GLU A 188 6.89 4.03 0.71
C GLU A 188 6.33 4.74 -0.55
N GLU A 189 7.15 5.53 -1.27
CA GLU A 189 6.71 6.26 -2.48
C GLU A 189 6.66 5.40 -3.76
N CYS A 190 7.11 4.14 -3.75
CA CYS A 190 6.99 3.22 -4.89
C CYS A 190 5.55 2.96 -5.36
N PHE A 191 4.53 3.28 -4.54
CA PHE A 191 3.10 3.17 -4.87
C PHE A 191 2.31 4.48 -4.72
N ASN A 192 2.97 5.62 -4.44
CA ASN A 192 2.33 6.94 -4.26
C ASN A 192 2.76 7.96 -5.33
N SER A 193 3.18 7.50 -6.51
CA SER A 193 3.28 8.34 -7.71
C SER A 193 2.36 7.80 -8.77
#